data_AF-A0A0X3Y1P7-F1
#
_entry.id   AF-A0A0X3Y1P7-F1
#
_cell.length_a   1.000
_cell.length_b   1.000
_cell.length_c   1.000
_cell.angle_alpha   90.00
_cell.angle_beta   90.00
_cell.angle_gamma   90.00
#
_symmetry.space_group_name_H-M   'P 1'
#
loop_
_entity.id
_entity.type
_entity.pdbx_description
1 polymer ?
#
loop_
_entity_poly.entity_id
_entity_poly.type
_entity_poly.pdbx_seq_one_letter_code
_entity_poly.pdbx_strand_id
1 'polypeptide(L)'
;MQSKESNIKLLLLGRVVSLFGNTIYLIVLPLYILNITQNLKTTGIFFASINLPTIIISPLIGTLIEKFNKKNIILICDFLTSMLYFIPFLYFKNSNSVIFLLIVSLILNIISKFFEIASKVLFSEINTPETLEKYNGLQSFLENAVMIFGPVVGTYLFATFTFNFVLIIISLAYFLSFLQELFIKYEKNTNLSKEKSSFFKDFKEGISYIKSKKIIFNFFILAMFLNFFIANNDEIINPGILIKKYQISEKLFGFSVACYGLGSVVAGYLSSYIGADVTYIIDNVAIIIIVFLVFKNIERDC
;
A
#
# COMPACT_ATOMS: atom_id res chain seq x y z
N MET A 1 17.35 -29.97 -5.22
CA MET A 1 17.16 -29.09 -4.04
C MET A 1 16.91 -27.69 -4.54
N GLN A 2 15.80 -27.04 -4.15
CA GLN A 2 15.55 -25.64 -4.52
C GLN A 2 16.44 -24.76 -3.63
N SER A 3 17.19 -23.83 -4.22
CA SER A 3 18.09 -22.95 -3.45
C SER A 3 17.29 -21.91 -2.67
N LYS A 4 17.83 -21.44 -1.53
CA LYS A 4 17.24 -20.31 -0.77
C LYS A 4 17.02 -19.08 -1.66
N GLU A 5 17.96 -18.80 -2.58
CA GLU A 5 17.84 -17.72 -3.55
C GLU A 5 16.61 -17.85 -4.48
N SER A 6 16.26 -19.07 -4.89
CA SER A 6 15.06 -19.31 -5.70
C SER A 6 13.79 -18.93 -4.94
N ASN A 7 13.69 -19.29 -3.65
CA ASN A 7 12.55 -18.91 -2.82
C ASN A 7 12.44 -17.39 -2.66
N ILE A 8 13.58 -16.70 -2.45
CA ILE A 8 13.59 -15.23 -2.30
C ILE A 8 13.13 -14.56 -3.59
N LYS A 9 13.63 -15.00 -4.75
CA LYS A 9 13.21 -14.47 -6.05
C LYS A 9 11.72 -14.72 -6.31
N LEU A 10 11.21 -15.91 -6.02
CA LEU A 10 9.79 -16.23 -6.17
C LEU A 10 8.90 -15.34 -5.27
N LEU A 11 9.30 -15.14 -4.02
CA LEU A 11 8.58 -14.26 -3.09
C LEU A 11 8.60 -12.80 -3.59
N LEU A 12 9.75 -12.31 -4.04
CA LEU A 12 9.86 -10.95 -4.57
C LEU A 12 9.02 -10.75 -5.84
N LEU A 13 9.03 -11.71 -6.76
CA LEU A 13 8.21 -11.64 -7.97
C LEU A 13 6.72 -11.63 -7.63
N GLY A 14 6.26 -12.55 -6.79
CA GLY A 14 4.85 -12.60 -6.36
C GLY A 14 4.43 -11.28 -5.73
N ARG A 15 5.17 -10.85 -4.70
CA ARG A 15 4.94 -9.59 -3.99
C ARG A 15 4.89 -8.39 -4.92
N VAL A 16 5.75 -8.30 -5.94
CA VAL A 16 5.75 -7.17 -6.88
C VAL A 16 4.52 -7.18 -7.77
N VAL A 17 4.10 -8.36 -8.24
CA VAL A 17 2.89 -8.50 -9.07
C VAL A 17 1.64 -8.15 -8.26
N SER A 18 1.50 -8.67 -7.04
CA SER A 18 0.37 -8.34 -6.17
C SER A 18 0.39 -6.88 -5.73
N LEU A 19 1.57 -6.32 -5.41
CA LEU A 19 1.72 -4.90 -5.11
C LEU A 19 1.31 -4.01 -6.30
N PHE A 20 1.69 -4.38 -7.52
CA PHE A 20 1.30 -3.64 -8.72
C PHE A 20 -0.22 -3.62 -8.90
N GLY A 21 -0.89 -4.76 -8.71
CA GLY A 21 -2.36 -4.84 -8.69
C GLY A 21 -2.98 -3.98 -7.58
N ASN A 22 -2.40 -4.01 -6.38
CA ASN A 22 -2.85 -3.19 -5.25
C ASN A 22 -2.72 -1.69 -5.54
N THR A 23 -1.59 -1.25 -6.08
CA THR A 23 -1.35 0.17 -6.41
C THR A 23 -2.34 0.67 -7.47
N ILE A 24 -2.66 -0.16 -8.47
CA ILE A 24 -3.73 0.16 -9.43
C ILE A 24 -5.06 0.33 -8.69
N TYR A 25 -5.43 -0.61 -7.82
CA TYR A 25 -6.69 -0.55 -7.09
C TYR A 25 -6.79 0.69 -6.18
N LEU A 26 -5.72 1.03 -5.46
CA LEU A 26 -5.65 2.20 -4.58
C LEU A 26 -5.87 3.53 -5.30
N ILE A 27 -5.61 3.59 -6.60
CA ILE A 27 -5.85 4.78 -7.43
C ILE A 27 -7.24 4.73 -8.06
N VAL A 28 -7.63 3.56 -8.58
CA VAL A 28 -8.87 3.40 -9.35
C VAL A 28 -10.10 3.45 -8.43
N LEU A 29 -10.03 2.87 -7.23
CA LEU A 29 -11.18 2.83 -6.32
C LEU A 29 -11.61 4.24 -5.86
N PRO A 30 -10.73 5.14 -5.38
CA PRO A 30 -11.16 6.49 -5.01
C PRO A 30 -11.77 7.27 -6.17
N LEU A 31 -11.18 7.17 -7.37
CA LEU A 31 -11.71 7.79 -8.58
C LEU A 31 -13.10 7.25 -8.91
N TYR A 32 -13.29 5.93 -8.85
CA TYR A 32 -14.58 5.29 -9.11
C TYR A 32 -15.65 5.69 -8.09
N ILE A 33 -15.34 5.61 -6.79
CA ILE A 33 -16.27 6.01 -5.72
C ILE A 33 -16.63 7.48 -5.84
N LEU A 34 -15.67 8.36 -6.11
CA LEU A 34 -15.93 9.78 -6.35
C LEU A 34 -16.83 10.00 -7.57
N ASN A 35 -16.60 9.27 -8.67
CA ASN A 35 -17.38 9.38 -9.90
C ASN A 35 -18.83 8.92 -9.71
N ILE A 36 -19.08 7.81 -9.00
CA ILE A 36 -20.46 7.33 -8.78
C ILE A 36 -21.20 8.09 -7.68
N THR A 37 -20.52 8.58 -6.64
CA THR A 37 -21.16 9.29 -5.53
C THR A 37 -21.31 10.78 -5.79
N GLN A 38 -20.45 11.35 -6.65
CA GLN A 38 -20.33 12.79 -6.90
C GLN A 38 -20.24 13.62 -5.62
N ASN A 39 -19.79 13.03 -4.50
CA ASN A 39 -19.81 13.66 -3.18
C ASN A 39 -18.58 13.26 -2.35
N LEU A 40 -17.71 14.25 -2.10
CA LEU A 40 -16.48 14.06 -1.33
C LEU A 40 -16.73 13.57 0.09
N LYS A 41 -17.83 14.01 0.73
CA LYS A 41 -18.18 13.56 2.08
C LYS A 41 -18.50 12.06 2.09
N THR A 42 -19.26 11.59 1.11
CA THR A 42 -19.63 10.17 1.00
C THR A 42 -18.41 9.31 0.66
N THR A 43 -17.54 9.77 -0.25
CA THR A 43 -16.24 9.12 -0.53
C THR A 43 -15.38 9.04 0.73
N GLY A 44 -15.27 10.13 1.50
CA GLY A 44 -14.51 10.13 2.75
C GLY A 44 -15.06 9.17 3.81
N ILE A 45 -16.40 9.10 3.96
CA ILE A 45 -17.04 8.13 4.85
C ILE A 45 -16.73 6.69 4.41
N PHE A 46 -16.79 6.41 3.09
CA PHE A 46 -16.45 5.09 2.55
C PHE A 46 -15.03 4.66 2.93
N PHE A 47 -14.03 5.51 2.70
CA PHE A 47 -12.63 5.18 3.02
C PHE A 47 -12.37 5.13 4.53
N ALA A 48 -13.02 5.96 5.32
CA ALA A 48 -12.98 5.85 6.78
C ALA A 48 -13.55 4.51 7.28
N SER A 49 -14.68 4.06 6.69
CA SER A 49 -15.33 2.80 7.06
C SER A 49 -14.49 1.55 6.75
N ILE A 50 -13.63 1.58 5.73
CA ILE A 50 -12.75 0.44 5.41
C ILE A 50 -11.41 0.49 6.17
N ASN A 51 -10.85 1.69 6.37
CA ASN A 51 -9.55 1.86 7.03
C ASN A 51 -9.63 1.71 8.55
N LEU A 52 -10.64 2.28 9.20
CA LEU A 52 -10.73 2.30 10.67
C LEU A 52 -10.79 0.89 11.30
N PRO A 53 -11.62 -0.04 10.82
CA PRO A 53 -11.63 -1.41 11.36
C PRO A 53 -10.31 -2.13 11.11
N THR A 54 -9.70 -1.94 9.93
CA THR A 54 -8.42 -2.56 9.57
C THR A 54 -7.29 -2.11 10.51
N ILE A 55 -7.24 -0.82 10.86
CA ILE A 55 -6.27 -0.28 11.84
C ILE A 55 -6.46 -0.94 13.20
N ILE A 56 -7.70 -1.04 13.69
CA ILE A 56 -8.04 -1.64 14.99
C ILE A 56 -7.64 -3.12 15.05
N ILE A 57 -7.84 -3.87 13.96
CA ILE A 57 -7.57 -5.30 13.89
C ILE A 57 -6.07 -5.57 13.66
N SER A 58 -5.32 -4.63 13.06
CA SER A 58 -3.92 -4.82 12.66
C SER A 58 -2.97 -5.38 13.75
N PRO A 59 -3.04 -4.98 15.05
CA PRO A 59 -2.18 -5.56 16.09
C PRO A 59 -2.50 -7.04 16.35
N LEU A 60 -3.77 -7.44 16.24
CA LEU A 60 -4.21 -8.83 16.42
C LEU A 60 -3.65 -9.72 15.31
N ILE A 61 -3.66 -9.22 14.05
CA ILE A 61 -3.17 -9.95 12.88
C ILE A 61 -1.72 -10.39 13.07
N GLY A 62 -0.85 -9.51 13.59
CA GLY A 62 0.55 -9.83 13.85
C GLY A 62 0.73 -11.08 14.72
N THR A 63 -0.01 -11.15 15.83
CA THR A 63 0.07 -12.31 16.75
C THR A 63 -0.58 -13.58 16.21
N LEU A 64 -1.60 -13.44 15.35
CA LEU A 64 -2.21 -14.58 14.66
C LEU A 64 -1.22 -15.17 13.66
N ILE A 65 -0.54 -14.35 12.87
CA ILE A 65 0.40 -14.78 11.84
C ILE A 65 1.57 -15.59 12.42
N GLU A 66 2.03 -15.30 13.63
CA GLU A 66 3.08 -16.09 14.27
C GLU A 66 2.68 -17.56 14.44
N LYS A 67 1.39 -17.84 14.68
CA LYS A 67 0.85 -19.18 14.93
C LYS A 67 0.70 -20.02 13.67
N PHE A 68 0.60 -19.40 12.49
CA PHE A 68 0.40 -20.11 11.23
C PHE A 68 1.68 -20.16 10.37
N ASN A 69 1.64 -20.98 9.32
CA ASN A 69 2.69 -21.02 8.30
C ASN A 69 2.52 -19.78 7.39
N LYS A 70 3.57 -18.95 7.27
CA LYS A 70 3.49 -17.66 6.59
C LYS A 70 3.26 -17.83 5.09
N LYS A 71 3.91 -18.81 4.46
CA LYS A 71 3.65 -19.15 3.05
C LYS A 71 2.17 -19.45 2.82
N ASN A 72 1.54 -20.25 3.68
CA ASN A 72 0.12 -20.58 3.53
C ASN A 72 -0.78 -19.36 3.69
N ILE A 73 -0.47 -18.46 4.62
CA ILE A 73 -1.23 -17.20 4.78
C ILE A 73 -1.15 -16.38 3.50
N ILE A 74 0.05 -16.18 2.96
CA ILE A 74 0.28 -15.40 1.74
C ILE A 74 -0.51 -16.00 0.57
N LEU A 75 -0.43 -17.32 0.35
CA LEU A 75 -1.19 -18.01 -0.69
C LEU A 75 -2.70 -17.84 -0.55
N ILE A 76 -3.22 -18.00 0.67
CA ILE A 76 -4.66 -17.81 0.94
C ILE A 76 -5.05 -16.35 0.66
N CYS A 77 -4.23 -15.39 1.06
CA CYS A 77 -4.50 -13.97 0.86
C CYS A 77 -4.55 -13.61 -0.62
N ASP A 78 -3.59 -14.04 -1.43
CA ASP A 78 -3.57 -13.74 -2.86
C ASP A 78 -4.70 -14.43 -3.61
N PHE A 79 -4.99 -15.69 -3.27
CA PHE A 79 -6.12 -16.40 -3.86
C PHE A 79 -7.46 -15.75 -3.51
N LEU A 80 -7.70 -15.44 -2.24
CA LEU A 80 -8.94 -14.78 -1.80
C LEU A 80 -9.06 -13.39 -2.41
N THR A 81 -7.97 -12.63 -2.46
CA THR A 81 -7.95 -11.30 -3.08
C THR A 81 -8.28 -11.38 -4.57
N SER A 82 -7.69 -12.33 -5.29
CA SER A 82 -8.01 -12.58 -6.70
C SER A 82 -9.50 -12.87 -6.90
N MET A 83 -10.07 -13.76 -6.08
CA MET A 83 -11.51 -14.09 -6.14
C MET A 83 -12.40 -12.90 -5.79
N LEU A 84 -12.03 -12.11 -4.78
CA LEU A 84 -12.79 -10.93 -4.35
C LEU A 84 -12.78 -9.79 -5.37
N TYR A 85 -11.77 -9.69 -6.24
CA TYR A 85 -11.82 -8.79 -7.39
C TYR A 85 -12.59 -9.38 -8.58
N PHE A 86 -12.60 -10.70 -8.71
CA PHE A 86 -13.35 -11.39 -9.78
C PHE A 86 -14.87 -11.40 -9.55
N ILE A 87 -15.33 -11.54 -8.31
CA ILE A 87 -16.76 -11.59 -7.97
C ILE A 87 -17.51 -10.30 -8.41
N PRO A 88 -17.05 -9.08 -8.08
CA PRO A 88 -17.65 -7.85 -8.57
C PRO A 88 -17.80 -7.84 -10.09
N PHE A 89 -16.81 -8.30 -10.86
CA PHE A 89 -16.92 -8.36 -12.32
C PHE A 89 -18.15 -9.17 -12.80
N LEU A 90 -18.48 -10.28 -12.13
CA LEU A 90 -19.65 -11.09 -12.49
C LEU A 90 -20.99 -10.42 -12.13
N TYR A 91 -21.03 -9.71 -11.00
CA TYR A 91 -22.27 -9.15 -10.44
C TYR A 91 -22.56 -7.70 -10.88
N PHE A 92 -21.56 -6.91 -11.24
CA PHE A 92 -21.70 -5.49 -11.61
C PHE A 92 -22.29 -5.25 -13.01
N LYS A 93 -22.88 -6.25 -13.67
CA LYS A 93 -23.55 -6.01 -14.95
C LYS A 93 -24.78 -5.09 -14.82
N ASN A 94 -25.46 -5.05 -13.67
CA ASN A 94 -26.75 -4.34 -13.53
C ASN A 94 -26.96 -3.49 -12.25
N SER A 95 -26.07 -3.50 -11.23
CA SER A 95 -26.27 -2.65 -10.05
C SER A 95 -24.95 -2.11 -9.46
N ASN A 96 -24.84 -0.77 -9.40
CA ASN A 96 -23.69 -0.08 -8.82
C ASN A 96 -23.84 0.10 -7.31
N SER A 97 -23.87 -1.00 -6.56
CA SER A 97 -24.04 -0.94 -5.10
C SER A 97 -22.75 -0.48 -4.41
N VAL A 98 -22.73 0.77 -3.94
CA VAL A 98 -21.65 1.34 -3.12
C VAL A 98 -21.44 0.52 -1.84
N ILE A 99 -22.53 0.02 -1.24
CA ILE A 99 -22.49 -0.78 0.00
C ILE A 99 -21.78 -2.11 -0.25
N PHE A 100 -22.03 -2.75 -1.39
CA PHE A 100 -21.35 -3.99 -1.73
C PHE A 100 -19.85 -3.76 -1.92
N LEU A 101 -19.44 -2.69 -2.61
CA LEU A 101 -18.02 -2.33 -2.75
C LEU A 101 -17.37 -2.00 -1.41
N LEU A 102 -18.11 -1.39 -0.49
CA LEU A 102 -17.62 -1.11 0.85
C LEU A 102 -17.27 -2.41 1.58
N ILE A 103 -18.18 -3.40 1.55
CA ILE A 103 -17.96 -4.70 2.19
C ILE A 103 -16.78 -5.43 1.55
N VAL A 104 -16.72 -5.50 0.23
CA VAL A 104 -15.61 -6.14 -0.49
C VAL A 104 -14.28 -5.44 -0.19
N SER A 105 -14.25 -4.10 -0.23
CA SER A 105 -13.03 -3.31 0.06
C SER A 105 -12.58 -3.41 1.51
N LEU A 106 -13.50 -3.55 2.46
CA LEU A 106 -13.18 -3.80 3.86
C LEU A 106 -12.48 -5.16 4.02
N ILE A 107 -13.04 -6.22 3.41
CA ILE A 107 -12.46 -7.56 3.46
C ILE A 107 -11.08 -7.57 2.80
N LEU A 108 -10.95 -6.94 1.62
CA LEU A 108 -9.69 -6.81 0.90
C LEU A 108 -8.62 -6.09 1.74
N ASN A 109 -8.96 -5.01 2.44
CA ASN A 109 -8.02 -4.29 3.30
C ASN A 109 -7.53 -5.16 4.47
N ILE A 110 -8.42 -5.93 5.09
CA ILE A 110 -8.04 -6.87 6.16
C ILE A 110 -7.10 -7.95 5.61
N ILE A 111 -7.45 -8.58 4.47
CA ILE A 111 -6.61 -9.60 3.81
C ILE A 111 -5.25 -9.02 3.42
N SER A 112 -5.22 -7.81 2.85
CA SER A 112 -3.98 -7.10 2.51
C SER A 112 -3.09 -6.92 3.73
N LYS A 113 -3.66 -6.63 4.91
CA LYS A 113 -2.87 -6.52 6.15
C LYS A 113 -2.32 -7.87 6.62
N PHE A 114 -3.06 -8.97 6.43
CA PHE A 114 -2.51 -10.32 6.65
C PHE A 114 -1.33 -10.61 5.72
N PHE A 115 -1.48 -10.32 4.43
CA PHE A 115 -0.45 -10.51 3.43
C PHE A 115 0.81 -9.68 3.75
N GLU A 116 0.66 -8.38 4.04
CA GLU A 116 1.77 -7.46 4.32
C GLU A 116 2.65 -7.97 5.46
N ILE A 117 2.03 -8.32 6.59
CA ILE A 117 2.75 -8.78 7.78
C ILE A 117 3.35 -10.17 7.52
N ALA A 118 2.59 -11.11 6.94
CA ALA A 118 3.09 -12.47 6.67
C ALA A 118 4.23 -12.48 5.66
N SER A 119 4.13 -11.68 4.59
CA SER A 119 5.16 -11.50 3.57
C SER A 119 6.44 -10.91 4.16
N LYS A 120 6.32 -9.87 5.00
CA LYS A 120 7.49 -9.28 5.68
C LYS A 120 8.18 -10.28 6.61
N VAL A 121 7.43 -11.05 7.37
CA VAL A 121 8.00 -12.10 8.25
C VAL A 121 8.63 -13.22 7.44
N LEU A 122 7.95 -13.72 6.41
CA LEU A 122 8.49 -14.76 5.53
C LEU A 122 9.78 -14.30 4.86
N PHE A 123 9.80 -13.07 4.35
CA PHE A 123 10.98 -12.48 3.71
C PHE A 123 12.19 -12.49 4.66
N SER A 124 12.00 -12.07 5.92
CA SER A 124 13.07 -12.13 6.92
C SER A 124 13.50 -13.55 7.27
N GLU A 125 12.58 -14.52 7.29
CA GLU A 125 12.87 -15.92 7.64
C GLU A 125 13.58 -16.70 6.52
N ILE A 126 13.35 -16.37 5.24
CA ILE A 126 14.01 -17.03 4.11
C ILE A 126 15.37 -16.45 3.76
N ASN A 127 15.65 -15.21 4.18
CA ASN A 127 16.94 -14.55 4.03
C ASN A 127 17.89 -14.90 5.19
N THR A 128 19.19 -14.85 4.92
CA THR A 128 20.24 -14.85 5.95
C THR A 128 20.74 -13.43 6.18
N PRO A 129 21.41 -13.12 7.31
CA PRO A 129 21.95 -11.77 7.54
C PRO A 129 22.83 -11.25 6.39
N GLU A 130 23.60 -12.13 5.72
CA GLU A 130 24.46 -11.74 4.60
C GLU A 130 23.68 -11.44 3.31
N THR A 131 22.53 -12.06 3.12
CA THR A 131 21.70 -11.90 1.90
C THR A 131 20.62 -10.85 2.06
N LEU A 132 20.23 -10.54 3.29
CA LEU A 132 19.13 -9.66 3.64
C LEU A 132 19.35 -8.22 3.13
N GLU A 133 20.58 -7.69 3.21
CA GLU A 133 20.90 -6.35 2.69
C GLU A 133 20.72 -6.27 1.17
N LYS A 134 21.30 -7.24 0.44
CA LYS A 134 21.19 -7.32 -1.03
C LYS A 134 19.73 -7.39 -1.48
N TYR A 135 18.94 -8.26 -0.87
CA TYR A 135 17.54 -8.46 -1.27
C TYR A 135 16.61 -7.36 -0.77
N ASN A 136 16.93 -6.68 0.34
CA ASN A 136 16.26 -5.45 0.72
C ASN A 136 16.44 -4.37 -0.36
N GLY A 137 17.67 -4.17 -0.85
CA GLY A 137 17.93 -3.22 -1.93
C GLY A 137 17.13 -3.53 -3.19
N LEU A 138 17.09 -4.80 -3.59
CA LEU A 138 16.28 -5.26 -4.72
C LEU A 138 14.78 -5.06 -4.47
N GLN A 139 14.28 -5.39 -3.28
CA GLN A 139 12.89 -5.18 -2.91
C GLN A 139 12.52 -3.71 -2.99
N SER A 140 13.31 -2.82 -2.39
CA SER A 140 13.07 -1.38 -2.44
C SER A 140 13.09 -0.85 -3.87
N PHE A 141 14.00 -1.30 -4.72
CA PHE A 141 14.00 -0.92 -6.14
C PHE A 141 12.70 -1.30 -6.84
N LEU A 142 12.23 -2.54 -6.65
CA LEU A 142 11.01 -3.03 -7.28
C LEU A 142 9.76 -2.32 -6.75
N GLU A 143 9.66 -2.11 -5.43
CA GLU A 143 8.55 -1.39 -4.81
C GLU A 143 8.48 0.08 -5.30
N ASN A 144 9.62 0.76 -5.42
CA ASN A 144 9.68 2.11 -5.98
C ASN A 144 9.27 2.14 -7.46
N ALA A 145 9.70 1.17 -8.26
CA ALA A 145 9.26 1.07 -9.65
C ALA A 145 7.73 0.92 -9.73
N VAL A 146 7.14 0.08 -8.87
CA VAL A 146 5.67 -0.05 -8.79
C VAL A 146 5.01 1.26 -8.34
N MET A 147 5.58 2.00 -7.39
CA MET A 147 5.04 3.30 -6.98
C MET A 147 5.04 4.34 -8.10
N ILE A 148 6.00 4.28 -9.03
CA ILE A 148 6.06 5.17 -10.20
C ILE A 148 5.07 4.73 -11.28
N PHE A 149 5.12 3.47 -11.68
CA PHE A 149 4.37 2.99 -12.85
C PHE A 149 2.92 2.61 -12.52
N GLY A 150 2.66 2.12 -11.31
CA GLY A 150 1.34 1.66 -10.86
C GLY A 150 0.25 2.73 -11.01
N PRO A 151 0.44 3.97 -10.53
CA PRO A 151 -0.55 5.04 -10.68
C PRO A 151 -0.77 5.47 -12.13
N VAL A 152 0.28 5.55 -12.94
CA VAL A 152 0.16 5.89 -14.38
C VAL A 152 -0.67 4.83 -15.10
N VAL A 153 -0.34 3.56 -14.89
CA VAL A 153 -1.07 2.45 -15.51
C VAL A 153 -2.50 2.40 -14.98
N GLY A 154 -2.71 2.56 -13.67
CA GLY A 154 -4.04 2.50 -13.06
C GLY A 154 -4.97 3.62 -13.52
N THR A 155 -4.49 4.86 -13.55
CA THR A 155 -5.27 6.00 -14.10
C THR A 155 -5.52 5.86 -15.59
N TYR A 156 -4.53 5.41 -16.37
CA TYR A 156 -4.72 5.15 -17.80
C TYR A 156 -5.79 4.09 -18.04
N LEU A 157 -5.73 2.97 -17.31
CA LEU A 157 -6.72 1.90 -17.38
C LEU A 157 -8.11 2.40 -16.99
N PHE A 158 -8.23 3.21 -15.93
CA PHE A 158 -9.52 3.76 -15.52
C PHE A 158 -10.11 4.75 -16.53
N ALA A 159 -9.27 5.59 -17.13
CA ALA A 159 -9.70 6.57 -18.12
C ALA A 159 -10.08 5.95 -19.48
N THR A 160 -9.68 4.70 -19.75
CA THR A 160 -9.88 4.03 -21.04
C THR A 160 -10.83 2.84 -20.99
N PHE A 161 -10.89 2.13 -19.86
CA PHE A 161 -11.69 0.93 -19.68
C PHE A 161 -12.70 1.10 -18.55
N THR A 162 -13.67 0.19 -18.49
CA THR A 162 -14.64 0.17 -17.39
C THR A 162 -13.98 -0.29 -16.10
N PHE A 163 -14.46 0.19 -14.95
CA PHE A 163 -14.01 -0.24 -13.62
C PHE A 163 -13.98 -1.77 -13.48
N ASN A 164 -15.01 -2.45 -13.97
CA ASN A 164 -15.11 -3.91 -13.94
C ASN A 164 -13.98 -4.60 -14.73
N PHE A 165 -13.56 -4.05 -15.86
CA PHE A 165 -12.45 -4.58 -16.63
C PHE A 165 -11.12 -4.40 -15.89
N VAL A 166 -10.93 -3.25 -15.22
CA VAL A 166 -9.75 -3.02 -14.38
C VAL A 166 -9.68 -4.01 -13.23
N LEU A 167 -10.82 -4.34 -12.58
CA LEU A 167 -10.86 -5.35 -11.53
C LEU A 167 -10.44 -6.75 -12.02
N ILE A 168 -10.73 -7.14 -13.27
CA ILE A 168 -10.23 -8.39 -13.83
C ILE A 168 -8.72 -8.38 -13.96
N ILE A 169 -8.14 -7.28 -14.47
CA ILE A 169 -6.68 -7.15 -14.60
C ILE A 169 -6.02 -7.32 -13.24
N ILE A 170 -6.56 -6.65 -12.21
CA ILE A 170 -6.07 -6.77 -10.83
C ILE A 170 -6.24 -8.22 -10.33
N SER A 171 -7.40 -8.84 -10.54
CA SER A 171 -7.66 -10.23 -10.16
C SER A 171 -6.65 -11.21 -10.77
N LEU A 172 -6.32 -11.05 -12.05
CA LEU A 172 -5.33 -11.85 -12.76
C LEU A 172 -3.91 -11.63 -12.22
N ALA A 173 -3.57 -10.39 -11.85
CA ALA A 173 -2.27 -10.10 -11.23
C ALA A 173 -2.13 -10.84 -9.88
N TYR A 174 -3.14 -10.76 -9.01
CA TYR A 174 -3.13 -11.52 -7.74
C TYR A 174 -3.11 -13.03 -7.95
N PHE A 175 -3.80 -13.54 -8.97
CA PHE A 175 -3.75 -14.96 -9.30
C PHE A 175 -2.35 -15.38 -9.79
N LEU A 176 -1.69 -14.54 -10.58
CA LEU A 176 -0.32 -14.77 -11.03
C LEU A 176 0.67 -14.75 -9.85
N SER A 177 0.49 -13.84 -8.89
CA SER A 177 1.26 -13.81 -7.65
C SER A 177 1.10 -15.11 -6.86
N PHE A 178 -0.14 -15.55 -6.66
CA PHE A 178 -0.45 -16.84 -6.04
C PHE A 178 0.29 -18.01 -6.71
N LEU A 179 0.28 -18.07 -8.05
CA LEU A 179 0.97 -19.12 -8.80
C LEU A 179 2.49 -19.09 -8.59
N GLN A 180 3.10 -17.90 -8.57
CA GLN A 180 4.54 -17.75 -8.33
C GLN A 180 4.92 -18.21 -6.91
N GLU A 181 4.14 -17.80 -5.91
CA GLU A 181 4.40 -18.12 -4.51
C GLU A 181 4.12 -19.58 -4.17
N LEU A 182 3.29 -20.27 -4.96
CA LEU A 182 2.99 -21.69 -4.79
C LEU A 182 4.27 -22.55 -4.84
N PHE A 183 5.24 -22.14 -5.68
CA PHE A 183 6.52 -22.80 -5.85
C PHE A 183 7.56 -22.50 -4.75
N ILE A 184 7.26 -21.64 -3.78
CA ILE A 184 8.16 -21.38 -2.65
C ILE A 184 8.22 -22.63 -1.75
N LYS A 185 9.41 -23.14 -1.43
CA LYS A 185 9.55 -24.23 -0.45
C LYS A 185 9.84 -23.66 0.93
N TYR A 186 8.84 -23.66 1.79
CA TYR A 186 8.95 -23.14 3.15
C TYR A 186 8.21 -24.06 4.12
N GLU A 187 8.93 -24.52 5.14
CA GLU A 187 8.40 -25.27 6.26
C GLU A 187 8.52 -24.42 7.52
N LYS A 188 7.40 -24.26 8.24
CA LYS A 188 7.40 -23.53 9.50
C LYS A 188 8.24 -24.31 10.51
N ASN A 189 9.22 -23.66 11.12
CA ASN A 189 9.99 -24.25 12.20
C ASN A 189 9.10 -24.35 13.46
N THR A 190 8.58 -25.54 13.76
CA THR A 190 7.66 -25.80 14.88
C THR A 190 8.37 -25.83 16.24
N ASN A 191 9.71 -25.91 16.25
CA ASN A 191 10.52 -26.04 17.46
C ASN A 191 10.66 -24.72 18.25
N LEU A 192 10.27 -23.59 17.64
CA LEU A 192 10.13 -22.31 18.35
C LEU A 192 8.74 -22.23 18.98
N SER A 193 8.48 -23.06 19.99
CA SER A 193 7.34 -22.85 20.89
C SER A 193 7.61 -21.59 21.71
N LYS A 194 7.26 -20.42 21.17
CA LYS A 194 7.10 -19.23 21.99
C LYS A 194 6.09 -19.56 23.09
N GLU A 195 6.41 -19.19 24.33
CA GLU A 195 5.50 -19.30 25.46
C GLU A 195 4.10 -18.80 25.07
N LYS A 196 3.05 -19.41 25.62
CA LYS A 196 1.67 -18.92 25.47
C LYS A 196 1.53 -17.57 26.17
N SER A 197 2.11 -16.52 25.63
CA SER A 197 1.86 -15.16 26.08
C SER A 197 0.44 -14.75 25.66
N SER A 198 -0.25 -14.06 26.55
CA SER A 198 -1.59 -13.54 26.27
C SER A 198 -1.44 -12.29 25.43
N PHE A 199 -2.03 -12.26 24.23
CA PHE A 199 -2.04 -11.09 23.34
C PHE A 199 -2.34 -9.79 24.10
N PHE A 200 -3.37 -9.80 24.94
CA PHE A 200 -3.78 -8.61 25.68
C PHE A 200 -2.75 -8.15 26.70
N LYS A 201 -1.98 -9.08 27.27
CA LYS A 201 -0.88 -8.76 28.20
C LYS A 201 0.25 -8.08 27.43
N ASP A 202 0.72 -8.69 26.35
CA ASP A 202 1.81 -8.16 25.53
C ASP A 202 1.45 -6.80 24.90
N PHE A 203 0.21 -6.66 24.42
CA PHE A 203 -0.30 -5.40 23.88
C PHE A 203 -0.36 -4.29 24.94
N LYS A 204 -0.84 -4.61 26.15
CA LYS A 204 -0.88 -3.66 27.27
C LYS A 204 0.52 -3.27 27.71
N GLU A 205 1.45 -4.22 27.77
CA GLU A 205 2.86 -3.97 28.08
C GLU A 205 3.51 -3.07 27.02
N GLY A 206 3.26 -3.32 25.72
CA GLY A 206 3.73 -2.48 24.62
C GLY A 206 3.20 -1.04 24.70
N ILE A 207 1.90 -0.85 24.96
CA ILE A 207 1.32 0.49 25.16
C ILE A 207 1.93 1.16 26.40
N SER A 208 2.05 0.43 27.50
CA SER A 208 2.66 0.94 28.74
C SER A 208 4.11 1.38 28.49
N TYR A 209 4.87 0.59 27.75
CA TYR A 209 6.24 0.89 27.37
C TYR A 209 6.33 2.17 26.55
N ILE A 210 5.52 2.30 25.49
CA ILE A 210 5.48 3.52 24.66
C ILE A 210 5.16 4.74 25.54
N LYS A 211 4.16 4.65 26.41
CA LYS A 211 3.77 5.74 27.33
C LYS A 211 4.85 6.06 28.37
N SER A 212 5.62 5.08 28.81
CA SER A 212 6.68 5.26 29.82
C SER A 212 7.89 6.04 29.29
N LYS A 213 8.10 6.03 27.97
CA LYS A 213 9.24 6.68 27.31
C LYS A 213 8.77 7.89 26.52
N LYS A 214 8.89 9.08 27.12
CA LYS A 214 8.45 10.36 26.52
C LYS A 214 8.89 10.57 25.07
N ILE A 215 10.14 10.22 24.74
CA ILE A 215 10.66 10.34 23.37
C ILE A 215 9.90 9.43 22.40
N ILE A 216 9.71 8.16 22.76
CA ILE A 216 9.00 7.17 21.93
C ILE A 216 7.54 7.58 21.79
N PHE A 217 6.90 8.00 22.89
CA PHE A 217 5.53 8.49 22.86
C PHE A 217 5.35 9.70 21.92
N ASN A 218 6.23 10.70 22.04
CA ASN A 218 6.18 11.88 21.18
C ASN A 218 6.37 11.52 19.70
N PHE A 219 7.32 10.63 19.40
CA PHE A 219 7.54 10.16 18.03
C PHE A 219 6.32 9.39 17.49
N PHE A 220 5.72 8.53 18.32
CA PHE A 220 4.51 7.79 17.98
C PHE A 220 3.34 8.73 17.66
N ILE A 221 3.09 9.73 18.50
CA ILE A 221 2.04 10.73 18.28
C ILE A 221 2.33 11.55 17.02
N LEU A 222 3.56 12.01 16.81
CA LEU A 222 3.95 12.74 15.60
C LEU A 222 3.68 11.90 14.35
N ALA A 223 4.11 10.63 14.33
CA ALA A 223 3.88 9.73 13.21
C ALA A 223 2.38 9.52 12.95
N MET A 224 1.57 9.34 13.99
CA MET A 224 0.11 9.24 13.86
C MET A 224 -0.50 10.49 13.23
N PHE A 225 -0.11 11.68 13.69
CA PHE A 225 -0.60 12.94 13.14
C PHE A 225 -0.21 13.12 11.66
N LEU A 226 1.05 12.87 11.31
CA LEU A 226 1.53 12.97 9.93
C LEU A 226 0.76 12.02 9.01
N ASN A 227 0.62 10.74 9.40
CA ASN A 227 -0.10 9.76 8.60
C ASN A 227 -1.60 10.09 8.46
N PHE A 228 -2.22 10.65 9.51
CA PHE A 228 -3.62 11.08 9.47
C PHE A 228 -3.86 12.17 8.41
N PHE A 229 -2.94 13.13 8.26
CA PHE A 229 -3.07 14.18 7.25
C PHE A 229 -2.67 13.73 5.85
N ILE A 230 -1.60 12.94 5.72
CA ILE A 230 -1.07 12.51 4.41
C ILE A 230 -2.05 11.54 3.72
N ALA A 231 -2.51 10.49 4.39
CA ALA A 231 -3.33 9.46 3.74
C ALA A 231 -4.65 10.02 3.17
N ASN A 232 -5.35 10.86 3.94
CA ASN A 232 -6.59 11.51 3.46
C ASN A 232 -6.32 12.51 2.33
N ASN A 233 -5.14 13.13 2.31
CA ASN A 233 -4.76 14.04 1.25
C ASN A 233 -4.66 13.31 -0.09
N ASP A 234 -3.98 12.17 -0.12
CA ASP A 234 -3.75 11.39 -1.34
C ASP A 234 -5.01 10.70 -1.85
N GLU A 235 -5.81 10.09 -0.97
CA GLU A 235 -6.97 9.29 -1.37
C GLU A 235 -8.22 10.13 -1.71
N ILE A 236 -8.42 11.28 -1.07
CA ILE A 236 -9.70 12.01 -1.14
C ILE A 236 -9.51 13.46 -1.59
N ILE A 237 -8.63 14.21 -0.91
CA ILE A 237 -8.54 15.67 -1.11
C ILE A 237 -7.92 15.99 -2.47
N ASN A 238 -6.80 15.37 -2.82
CA ASN A 238 -6.09 15.63 -4.07
C ASN A 238 -6.93 15.27 -5.30
N PRO A 239 -7.51 14.06 -5.42
CA PRO A 239 -8.44 13.75 -6.51
C PRO A 239 -9.64 14.71 -6.53
N GLY A 240 -10.20 15.03 -5.35
CA GLY A 240 -11.32 15.95 -5.23
C GLY A 240 -11.03 17.35 -5.74
N ILE A 241 -9.88 17.92 -5.39
CA ILE A 241 -9.48 19.26 -5.84
C ILE A 241 -9.12 19.23 -7.33
N LEU A 242 -8.21 18.35 -7.74
CA LEU A 242 -7.67 18.38 -9.09
C LEU A 242 -8.74 17.99 -10.12
N ILE A 243 -9.50 16.93 -9.88
CA ILE A 243 -10.45 16.40 -10.86
C ILE A 243 -11.80 17.12 -10.75
N LYS A 244 -12.34 17.29 -9.54
CA LYS A 244 -13.70 17.87 -9.40
C LYS A 244 -13.72 19.39 -9.47
N LYS A 245 -12.80 20.07 -8.78
CA LYS A 245 -12.76 21.54 -8.73
C LYS A 245 -12.03 22.13 -9.93
N TYR A 246 -10.85 21.62 -10.27
CA TYR A 246 -10.03 22.14 -11.37
C TYR A 246 -10.25 21.42 -12.71
N GLN A 247 -11.11 20.39 -12.77
CA GLN A 247 -11.43 19.67 -14.01
C GLN A 247 -10.19 19.11 -14.72
N ILE A 248 -9.14 18.79 -13.97
CA ILE A 248 -7.93 18.16 -14.49
C ILE A 248 -8.26 16.72 -14.86
N SER A 249 -7.82 16.31 -16.05
CA SER A 249 -8.04 14.94 -16.52
C SER A 249 -7.40 13.90 -15.58
N GLU A 250 -8.04 12.74 -15.44
CA GLU A 250 -7.55 11.61 -14.65
C GLU A 250 -6.14 11.15 -15.08
N LYS A 251 -5.82 11.26 -16.37
CA LYS A 251 -4.48 10.96 -16.91
C LYS A 251 -3.41 11.88 -16.33
N LEU A 252 -3.66 13.20 -16.31
CA LEU A 252 -2.75 14.18 -15.73
C LEU A 252 -2.60 13.99 -14.21
N PHE A 253 -3.68 13.62 -13.53
CA PHE A 253 -3.62 13.25 -12.11
C PHE A 253 -2.66 12.06 -11.90
N GLY A 254 -2.75 11.01 -12.70
CA GLY A 254 -1.83 9.87 -12.65
C GLY A 254 -0.36 10.26 -12.83
N PHE A 255 -0.06 11.15 -13.77
CA PHE A 255 1.30 11.69 -13.95
C PHE A 255 1.77 12.47 -12.72
N SER A 256 0.91 13.25 -12.07
CA SER A 256 1.28 13.98 -10.86
C SER A 256 1.66 13.05 -9.70
N VAL A 257 0.94 11.93 -9.54
CA VAL A 257 1.26 10.90 -8.54
C VAL A 257 2.55 10.16 -8.90
N ALA A 258 2.80 9.91 -10.19
CA ALA A 258 4.05 9.30 -10.63
C ALA A 258 5.28 10.19 -10.36
N CYS A 259 5.13 11.51 -10.49
CA CYS A 259 6.18 12.48 -10.13
C CYS A 259 6.54 12.40 -8.65
N TYR A 260 5.59 12.11 -7.76
CA TYR A 260 5.88 11.87 -6.34
C TYR A 260 6.80 10.65 -6.16
N GLY A 261 6.49 9.52 -6.83
CA GLY A 261 7.35 8.33 -6.80
C GLY A 261 8.73 8.56 -7.44
N LEU A 262 8.82 9.36 -8.50
CA LEU A 262 10.11 9.73 -9.10
C LEU A 262 10.92 10.62 -8.14
N GLY A 263 10.28 11.58 -7.50
CA GLY A 263 10.90 12.45 -6.50
C GLY A 263 11.50 11.66 -5.34
N SER A 264 10.79 10.65 -4.82
CA SER A 264 11.31 9.81 -3.72
C SER A 264 12.53 9.00 -4.14
N VAL A 265 12.57 8.47 -5.36
CA VAL A 265 13.75 7.76 -5.91
C VAL A 265 14.93 8.70 -6.09
N VAL A 266 14.70 9.89 -6.66
CA VAL A 266 15.73 10.91 -6.86
C VAL A 266 16.30 11.38 -5.52
N ALA A 267 15.44 11.68 -4.54
CA ALA A 267 15.85 12.06 -3.19
C ALA A 267 16.62 10.93 -2.48
N GLY A 268 16.19 9.68 -2.62
CA GLY A 268 16.91 8.52 -2.09
C GLY A 268 18.30 8.36 -2.70
N TYR A 269 18.41 8.53 -4.02
CA TYR A 269 19.69 8.50 -4.73
C TYR A 269 20.60 9.65 -4.25
N LEU A 270 20.13 10.89 -4.25
CA LEU A 270 20.86 12.05 -3.72
C LEU A 270 21.33 11.81 -2.28
N SER A 271 20.44 11.33 -1.41
CA SER A 271 20.75 11.03 -0.01
C SER A 271 21.91 10.03 0.15
N SER A 272 22.05 9.09 -0.78
CA SER A 272 23.16 8.12 -0.78
C SER A 272 24.52 8.74 -1.12
N TYR A 273 24.57 9.85 -1.87
CA TYR A 273 25.83 10.49 -2.29
C TYR A 273 26.22 11.65 -1.39
N ILE A 274 25.25 12.50 -1.02
CA ILE A 274 25.51 13.77 -0.30
C ILE A 274 24.98 13.77 1.14
N GLY A 275 24.35 12.69 1.59
CA GLY A 275 23.76 12.55 2.91
C GLY A 275 22.31 13.03 2.99
N ALA A 276 21.56 12.43 3.92
CA ALA A 276 20.13 12.71 4.11
C ALA A 276 19.87 14.15 4.57
N ASP A 277 20.72 14.70 5.44
CA ASP A 277 20.56 16.06 5.97
C ASP A 277 20.67 17.13 4.87
N VAL A 278 21.65 16.97 3.98
CA VAL A 278 21.87 17.90 2.86
C VAL A 278 20.74 17.77 1.83
N THR A 279 20.33 16.54 1.53
CA THR A 279 19.22 16.30 0.61
C THR A 279 17.92 16.92 1.13
N TYR A 280 17.65 16.78 2.44
CA TYR A 280 16.50 17.40 3.07
C TYR A 280 16.51 18.93 2.95
N ILE A 281 17.66 19.58 3.12
CA ILE A 281 17.78 21.03 2.92
C ILE A 281 17.48 21.41 1.46
N ILE A 282 18.05 20.68 0.51
CA ILE A 282 17.82 20.93 -0.93
C ILE A 282 16.34 20.79 -1.27
N ASP A 283 15.68 19.73 -0.81
CA ASP A 283 14.25 19.48 -1.06
C ASP A 283 13.38 20.61 -0.51
N ASN A 284 13.63 21.07 0.72
CA ASN A 284 12.88 22.16 1.32
C ASN A 284 13.09 23.49 0.58
N VAL A 285 14.32 23.79 0.19
CA VAL A 285 14.62 25.00 -0.60
C VAL A 285 13.93 24.94 -1.97
N ALA A 286 13.95 23.78 -2.64
CA ALA A 286 13.26 23.59 -3.90
C ALA A 286 11.75 23.79 -3.76
N ILE A 287 11.12 23.24 -2.71
CA ILE A 287 9.70 23.45 -2.41
C ILE A 287 9.39 24.92 -2.22
N ILE A 288 10.17 25.65 -1.42
CA ILE A 288 9.96 27.09 -1.17
C ILE A 288 10.04 27.88 -2.48
N ILE A 289 11.04 27.59 -3.33
CA ILE A 289 11.20 28.25 -4.63
C ILE A 289 10.01 27.95 -5.55
N ILE A 290 9.58 26.70 -5.64
CA ILE A 290 8.43 26.30 -6.48
C ILE A 290 7.16 27.02 -6.02
N VAL A 291 6.90 27.01 -4.71
CA VAL A 291 5.74 27.72 -4.12
C VAL A 291 5.80 29.20 -4.47
N PHE A 292 6.94 29.85 -4.29
CA PHE A 292 7.11 31.27 -4.62
C PHE A 292 6.88 31.56 -6.11
N LEU A 293 7.41 30.72 -7.01
CA LEU A 293 7.21 30.85 -8.45
C LEU A 293 5.73 30.69 -8.84
N VAL A 294 5.03 29.72 -8.24
CA VAL A 294 3.60 29.50 -8.49
C VAL A 294 2.78 30.70 -8.03
N PHE A 295 3.00 31.20 -6.81
CA PHE A 295 2.30 32.38 -6.30
C PHE A 295 2.56 33.63 -7.16
N LYS A 296 3.81 33.86 -7.57
CA LYS A 296 4.16 34.96 -8.46
C LYS A 296 3.49 34.88 -9.84
N ASN A 297 3.27 33.67 -10.35
CA ASN A 297 2.57 33.47 -11.62
C ASN A 297 1.06 33.70 -11.46
N ILE A 298 0.46 33.25 -10.35
CA ILE A 298 -0.96 33.51 -10.05
C ILE A 298 -1.24 35.01 -9.93
N GLU A 299 -0.34 35.77 -9.29
CA GLU A 299 -0.46 37.25 -9.21
C GLU A 299 -0.33 37.96 -10.57
N ARG A 300 0.26 37.32 -11.59
CA ARG A 300 0.36 37.87 -12.95
C ARG A 300 -0.89 37.63 -13.80
N ASP A 301 -1.65 36.58 -13.50
CA ASP A 301 -2.86 36.20 -14.22
C ASP A 301 -4.16 36.79 -13.61
N CYS A 302 -4.04 37.49 -12.48
CA CYS A 302 -5.11 38.26 -11.81
C CYS A 302 -5.01 39.76 -12.13
#